data_AF-A0A1Y3EMU8-F1
#
_entry.id   AF-A0A1Y3EMU8-F1
#
_cell.length_a   1.000
_cell.length_b   1.000
_cell.length_c   1.000
_cell.angle_alpha   90.00
_cell.angle_beta   90.00
_cell.angle_gamma   90.00
#
_symmetry.space_group_name_H-M   'P 1'
#
loop_
_entity.id
_entity.type
_entity.pdbx_description
1 polymer ?
#
loop_
_entity_poly.entity_id
_entity_poly.type
_entity_poly.pdbx_seq_one_letter_code
_entity_poly.pdbx_strand_id
1 'polypeptide(L)' 'MVNAKLIDCLSSLYVFNPDYCQRDGDEPKKVLFYYPKEKPLDAQVQDVGFAEASVR' A
#
# COMPACT_ATOMS: atom_id res chain seq x y z
N MET A 1 31.99 -11.14 -4.42
CA MET A 1 30.55 -11.48 -4.55
C MET A 1 29.96 -11.44 -3.16
N VAL A 2 29.16 -10.43 -2.81
CA VAL A 2 28.53 -10.36 -1.48
C VAL A 2 27.34 -11.30 -1.50
N ASN A 3 27.41 -12.34 -0.68
CA ASN A 3 26.29 -13.21 -0.36
C ASN A 3 25.40 -12.44 0.62
N ALA A 4 24.47 -11.64 0.08
CA ALA A 4 23.49 -10.94 0.89
C ALA A 4 22.51 -11.98 1.42
N LYS A 5 22.67 -12.35 2.69
CA LYS A 5 21.66 -13.05 3.46
C LYS A 5 20.33 -12.31 3.24
N LEU A 6 19.31 -12.98 2.69
CA LEU A 6 17.95 -12.43 2.67
C LEU A 6 17.56 -12.20 4.12
N ILE A 7 17.69 -10.96 4.57
CA ILE A 7 17.12 -10.51 5.83
C ILE A 7 15.64 -10.36 5.52
N ASP A 8 14.79 -11.10 6.24
CA ASP A 8 13.35 -10.92 6.14
C ASP A 8 13.05 -9.46 6.46
N CYS A 9 12.64 -8.71 5.45
CA CYS A 9 12.30 -7.31 5.55
C CYS A 9 10.82 -7.13 5.24
N LEU A 10 10.20 -6.18 5.93
CA LEU A 10 8.79 -5.85 5.71
C LEU A 10 8.64 -5.27 4.29
N SER A 11 8.02 -6.04 3.39
CA SER A 11 7.89 -5.66 1.98
C SER A 11 6.88 -4.52 1.78
N SER A 12 5.76 -4.55 2.50
CA SER A 12 4.72 -3.52 2.42
C SER A 12 3.92 -3.49 3.72
N LEU A 13 3.76 -2.30 4.30
CA LEU A 13 2.89 -2.04 5.44
C LEU A 13 2.12 -0.76 5.16
N TYR A 14 0.79 -0.82 5.25
CA TYR A 14 -0.06 0.32 4.94
C TYR A 14 -1.28 0.37 5.84
N VAL A 15 -1.79 1.59 6.03
CA VAL A 15 -3.03 1.88 6.76
C VAL A 15 -3.96 2.60 5.78
N PHE A 16 -5.20 2.13 5.69
CA PHE A 16 -6.22 2.73 4.84
C PHE A 16 -7.58 2.71 5.53
N ASN A 17 -8.50 3.57 5.07
CA ASN A 17 -9.89 3.59 5.50
C ASN A 17 -10.80 3.35 4.27
N PRO A 18 -11.51 2.22 4.18
CA PRO A 18 -12.33 1.87 3.01
C PRO A 18 -13.60 2.73 2.87
N ASP A 19 -13.98 3.47 3.91
CA ASP A 19 -15.14 4.38 3.91
C ASP A 19 -14.76 5.85 3.71
N TYR A 20 -13.46 6.15 3.65
CA TYR A 20 -12.97 7.48 3.32
C TYR A 20 -12.91 7.65 1.80
N CYS A 21 -13.19 8.87 1.30
CA CYS A 21 -12.86 9.25 -0.08
C CYS A 21 -13.45 8.32 -1.16
N GLN A 22 -14.79 8.19 -1.20
CA GLN A 22 -15.51 7.28 -2.10
C GLN A 22 -15.85 7.86 -3.49
N ARG A 23 -15.33 9.03 -3.85
CA ARG A 23 -15.54 9.61 -5.19
C ARG A 23 -14.47 9.08 -6.13
N ASP A 24 -14.83 8.85 -7.39
CA ASP A 24 -13.86 8.50 -8.44
C ASP A 24 -12.71 9.52 -8.46
N GLY A 25 -11.48 9.00 -8.44
CA GLY A 25 -10.26 9.80 -8.39
C GLY A 25 -9.76 10.16 -6.99
N ASP A 26 -10.51 9.83 -5.92
CA ASP A 26 -10.07 10.03 -4.54
C ASP A 26 -9.30 8.82 -3.96
N GLU A 27 -9.07 7.75 -4.73
CA GLU A 27 -8.39 6.52 -4.29
C GLU A 27 -7.02 6.78 -3.64
N PRO A 28 -6.17 7.71 -4.16
CA PRO A 28 -4.91 8.04 -3.52
C PRO A 28 -5.05 8.56 -2.08
N LYS A 29 -6.18 9.20 -1.75
CA LYS A 29 -6.45 9.75 -0.42
C LYS A 29 -6.82 8.68 0.60
N LYS A 30 -7.18 7.47 0.17
CA LYS A 30 -7.43 6.32 1.06
C LYS A 30 -6.13 5.80 1.69
N VAL A 31 -4.97 6.04 1.07
CA VAL A 31 -3.66 5.66 1.60
C VAL A 31 -3.27 6.62 2.74
N LEU A 32 -3.55 6.24 3.98
CA LEU A 32 -3.25 7.06 5.17
C LEU A 32 -1.79 6.94 5.61
N PHE A 33 -1.19 5.78 5.35
CA PHE A 33 0.22 5.49 5.60
C PHE A 33 0.69 4.38 4.66
N TYR A 34 1.95 4.46 4.23
CA TYR A 34 2.59 3.40 3.44
C TYR A 34 4.10 3.32 3.75
N TYR A 35 4.59 2.11 3.96
CA TYR A 35 6.02 1.77 4.07
C TYR A 35 6.36 0.61 3.11
N PRO A 36 7.48 0.68 2.37
CA PRO A 36 8.39 1.84 2.25
C PRO A 36 7.75 3.01 1.49
N LYS A 37 8.00 4.24 1.96
CA LYS A 37 7.36 5.46 1.42
C LYS A 37 7.76 5.73 -0.04
N GLU A 38 8.90 5.21 -0.45
CA GLU A 38 9.51 5.36 -1.77
C GLU A 38 8.77 4.57 -2.85
N LYS A 39 7.88 3.65 -2.47
CA LYS A 39 7.05 2.92 -3.44
C LYS A 39 6.18 3.92 -4.21
N PRO A 40 6.05 3.81 -5.55
CA PRO A 40 5.21 4.72 -6.33
C PRO A 40 3.76 4.76 -5.84
N LEU A 41 3.15 5.95 -5.79
CA LEU A 41 1.80 6.15 -5.27
C LEU A 41 0.76 5.24 -5.94
N ASP A 42 0.81 5.09 -7.27
CA ASP A 42 -0.11 4.21 -8.00
C ASP A 42 -0.01 2.75 -7.53
N ALA A 43 1.19 2.28 -7.20
CA ALA A 43 1.40 0.94 -6.66
C ALA A 43 0.90 0.83 -5.20
N GLN A 44 1.00 1.90 -4.41
CA GLN A 44 0.40 1.95 -3.07
C GLN A 44 -1.13 1.88 -3.12
N VAL A 45 -1.73 2.61 -4.06
CA VAL A 45 -3.18 2.59 -4.33
C VAL A 45 -3.64 1.21 -4.79
N GLN A 46 -2.86 0.56 -5.66
CA GLN A 46 -3.16 -0.80 -6.12
C GLN A 46 -3.17 -1.81 -4.96
N ASP A 47 -2.21 -1.73 -4.04
CA ASP A 47 -2.18 -2.61 -2.87
C ASP A 47 -3.39 -2.37 -1.95
N VAL A 48 -3.73 -1.11 -1.69
CA VAL A 48 -4.92 -0.75 -0.89
C VAL A 48 -6.19 -1.24 -1.55
N GLY A 49 -6.34 -1.08 -2.87
CA GLY A 49 -7.49 -1.57 -3.63
C GLY A 49 -7.61 -3.10 -3.57
N PHE A 50 -6.49 -3.82 -3.65
CA PHE A 50 -6.47 -5.27 -3.51
C PHE A 50 -6.87 -5.73 -2.09
N ALA A 51 -6.38 -5.04 -1.06
CA ALA A 51 -6.75 -5.32 0.33
C ALA A 51 -8.23 -5.02 0.61
N GLU A 52 -8.74 -3.89 0.12
CA GLU A 52 -10.15 -3.51 0.24
C GLU A 52 -11.06 -4.56 -0.41
N ALA A 53 -10.72 -5.03 -1.61
CA ALA A 53 -11.46 -6.08 -2.32
C ALA A 53 -11.37 -7.46 -1.65
N SER A 54 -10.36 -7.71 -0.82
CA SER A 54 -10.21 -8.99 -0.09
C SER A 54 -11.06 -9.04 1.18
N VAL A 55 -11.37 -7.89 1.76
CA VAL A 55 -12.17 -7.79 3.00
C VAL A 55 -13.67 -7.65 2.70
N ARG A 56 -14.04 -7.20 1.50
CA ARG A 56 -15.43 -6.93 1.08
C ARG A 56 -16.01 -8.00 0.16
#